data_AF-A0A7C5N8V2-F1
#
_entry.id   AF-A0A7C5N8V2-F1
#
_cell.length_a   1.000
_cell.length_b   1.000
_cell.length_c   1.000
_cell.angle_alpha   90.00
_cell.angle_beta   90.00
_cell.angle_gamma   90.00
#
_symmetry.space_group_name_H-M   'P 1'
#
loop_
_entity.id
_entity.type
_entity.pdbx_description
1 polymer ?
#
loop_
_entity_poly.entity_id
_entity_poly.type
_entity_poly.pdbx_seq_one_letter_code
_entity_poly.pdbx_strand_id
1 'polypeptide(L)'
;MMAKRCAAAAMLTVLGATGCGGDGTTVEPPEAVGTSSLFELDVDWAADRQFYDFPFPSDLRLDANGYPNLDGFINDGDNFAVTGVLEIAPQRRGWATVPVGYFRFDAPLGELDITATIPPGPDAAVLLIDVDPDSPERGRAIPTIATTPPADDFVPDNLLAVAARQGFVLHPDRTYAFVVTDALLDAEGKPVVAPPAFAKLRDGGTPAGELGPAAANLYESLWPALQTAGVEASRVVAATVFTTGDVVQELADLGDLVRDAYDVTIEDLSVDPDDGADHPRFCELVGTVTFPQFQTGTPPFDEDGVFVIGDDGLPVEQRQEVAPITITFPNEEMPAGGYPLVMYFHGSGGLSSQVVDRGKVPFEGAAPTKGEGPAHVLAAHGFGTVGSAHPVNPERLPGASVIAYLNTDNLEAFR
;
A
#
# COMPACT_ATOMS: atom_id res chain seq x y z
N MET A 1 -36.01 -55.79 8.93
CA MET A 1 -36.17 -57.22 9.30
C MET A 1 -35.22 -58.05 8.46
N MET A 2 -34.35 -58.80 9.15
CA MET A 2 -33.63 -60.01 8.73
C MET A 2 -33.02 -60.06 7.31
N ALA A 3 -31.70 -59.93 7.12
CA ALA A 3 -30.58 -60.77 7.57
C ALA A 3 -30.14 -61.85 6.56
N LYS A 4 -28.79 -61.93 6.44
CA LYS A 4 -27.94 -63.10 6.16
C LYS A 4 -27.73 -63.53 4.70
N ARG A 5 -26.45 -63.56 4.29
CA ARG A 5 -25.57 -64.74 4.23
C ARG A 5 -24.19 -64.26 3.75
N CYS A 6 -23.09 -64.38 4.50
CA CYS A 6 -22.35 -65.55 5.01
C CYS A 6 -20.99 -65.64 4.28
N ALA A 7 -19.94 -65.70 5.09
CA ALA A 7 -18.55 -65.80 4.72
C ALA A 7 -18.17 -67.19 4.17
N ALA A 8 -17.07 -67.29 3.40
CA ALA A 8 -15.74 -67.68 3.92
C ALA A 8 -14.82 -68.28 2.83
N ALA A 9 -13.56 -67.84 2.89
CA ALA A 9 -12.31 -68.58 2.72
C ALA A 9 -11.94 -69.23 1.36
N ALA A 10 -10.80 -68.78 0.83
CA ALA A 10 -9.80 -69.66 0.24
C ALA A 10 -8.38 -69.08 0.47
N MET A 11 -7.58 -69.80 1.25
CA MET A 11 -6.13 -69.65 1.44
C MET A 11 -5.42 -70.52 0.39
N LEU A 12 -4.33 -70.02 -0.23
CA LEU A 12 -3.12 -70.73 -0.73
C LEU A 12 -2.30 -69.69 -1.52
N THR A 13 -0.97 -69.57 -1.51
CA THR A 13 0.15 -70.29 -0.91
C THR A 13 1.35 -69.34 -0.94
N VAL A 14 2.21 -69.44 0.06
CA VAL A 14 3.52 -68.75 0.15
C VAL A 14 4.51 -69.36 -0.84
N LEU A 15 5.25 -68.53 -1.57
CA LEU A 15 6.62 -68.82 -2.00
C LEU A 15 7.50 -67.60 -1.71
N GLY A 16 8.45 -67.77 -0.79
CA GLY A 16 9.47 -66.78 -0.48
C GLY A 16 10.74 -67.02 -1.31
N ALA A 17 11.39 -65.92 -1.68
CA ALA A 17 12.82 -65.87 -1.99
C ALA A 17 13.36 -64.48 -1.62
N THR A 18 13.93 -64.42 -0.41
CA THR A 18 15.10 -63.63 0.02
C THR A 18 15.49 -62.36 -0.74
N GLY A 19 15.34 -61.21 -0.06
CA GLY A 19 16.11 -59.98 -0.27
C GLY A 19 15.88 -59.00 0.88
N CYS A 20 16.93 -58.70 1.65
CA CYS A 20 16.95 -57.71 2.75
C CYS A 20 16.35 -56.36 2.28
N GLY A 21 15.50 -55.65 3.01
CA GLY A 21 15.59 -55.28 4.42
C GLY A 21 16.00 -53.80 4.49
N GLY A 22 15.02 -52.91 4.64
CA GLY A 22 15.21 -51.46 4.76
C GLY A 22 13.86 -50.75 4.66
N ASP A 23 13.25 -50.49 5.82
CA ASP A 23 11.93 -49.87 5.95
C ASP A 23 11.87 -48.52 5.24
N GLY A 24 11.08 -48.48 4.16
CA GLY A 24 10.64 -47.23 3.54
C GLY A 24 9.49 -46.64 4.34
N THR A 25 9.78 -46.17 5.56
CA THR A 25 8.90 -45.19 6.19
C THR A 25 9.08 -43.90 5.41
N THR A 26 8.04 -43.48 4.68
CA THR A 26 7.83 -42.08 4.36
C THR A 26 7.90 -41.32 5.69
N VAL A 27 9.03 -40.68 5.95
CA VAL A 27 9.18 -39.79 7.10
C VAL A 27 8.33 -38.57 6.77
N GLU A 28 7.11 -38.53 7.30
CA GLU A 28 6.39 -37.27 7.46
C GLU A 28 7.35 -36.28 8.13
N PRO A 29 7.44 -35.02 7.65
CA PRO A 29 8.18 -34.00 8.36
C PRO A 29 7.67 -33.98 9.81
N PRO A 30 8.55 -33.85 10.82
CA PRO A 30 8.09 -33.76 12.19
C PRO A 30 7.11 -32.58 12.30
N GLU A 31 5.86 -32.87 12.69
CA GLU A 31 4.89 -31.83 13.05
C GLU A 31 5.54 -30.89 14.06
N ALA A 32 5.40 -29.57 13.84
CA ALA A 32 5.81 -28.59 14.81
C ALA A 32 5.01 -28.85 16.11
N VAL A 33 5.71 -29.14 17.21
CA VAL A 33 5.05 -29.28 18.51
C VAL A 33 4.80 -27.89 19.07
N GLY A 34 3.70 -27.26 18.64
CA GLY A 34 3.27 -25.92 19.06
C GLY A 34 2.69 -25.10 17.91
N THR A 35 1.99 -24.02 18.24
CA THR A 35 1.40 -23.09 17.26
C THR A 35 2.49 -22.44 16.42
N SER A 36 2.39 -22.56 15.10
CA SER A 36 3.40 -22.09 14.15
C SER A 36 2.78 -21.34 12.97
N SER A 37 3.52 -20.38 12.40
CA SER A 37 3.08 -19.68 11.20
C SER A 37 3.24 -20.59 9.99
N LEU A 38 2.33 -20.50 9.02
CA LEU A 38 2.51 -21.14 7.72
C LEU A 38 3.71 -20.53 6.99
N PHE A 39 4.44 -21.37 6.25
CA PHE A 39 5.66 -20.99 5.53
C PHE A 39 5.89 -21.93 4.34
N GLU A 40 4.90 -22.00 3.45
CA GLU A 40 4.91 -22.88 2.29
C GLU A 40 5.82 -22.34 1.18
N LEU A 41 6.76 -23.18 0.72
CA LEU A 41 7.77 -22.84 -0.29
C LEU A 41 7.65 -23.66 -1.58
N ASP A 42 6.72 -24.61 -1.62
CA ASP A 42 6.29 -25.33 -2.81
C ASP A 42 5.01 -24.67 -3.33
N VAL A 43 5.13 -23.85 -4.37
CA VAL A 43 4.13 -22.81 -4.59
C VAL A 43 3.38 -22.96 -5.89
N ASP A 44 2.07 -23.05 -5.75
CA ASP A 44 1.12 -22.61 -6.77
C ASP A 44 0.49 -21.32 -6.26
N TRP A 45 1.08 -20.17 -6.62
CA TRP A 45 0.58 -18.87 -6.15
C TRP A 45 -0.87 -18.61 -6.56
N ALA A 46 -1.33 -19.22 -7.64
CA ALA A 46 -2.70 -19.10 -8.13
C ALA A 46 -3.67 -20.07 -7.45
N ALA A 47 -3.18 -20.98 -6.59
CA ALA A 47 -4.03 -21.90 -5.88
C ALA A 47 -4.96 -21.15 -4.93
N ASP A 48 -6.23 -21.52 -5.01
CA ASP A 48 -7.30 -20.89 -4.27
C ASP A 48 -7.07 -20.96 -2.76
N ARG A 49 -7.24 -19.82 -2.08
CA ARG A 49 -7.10 -19.62 -0.63
C ARG A 49 -5.71 -19.96 -0.05
N GLN A 50 -4.66 -20.06 -0.87
CA GLN A 50 -3.28 -20.30 -0.42
C GLN A 50 -2.46 -19.01 -0.27
N PHE A 51 -3.04 -17.83 -0.51
CA PHE A 51 -2.31 -16.56 -0.44
C PHE A 51 -1.53 -16.37 0.87
N TYR A 52 -2.19 -16.68 1.99
CA TYR A 52 -1.64 -16.50 3.34
C TYR A 52 -0.87 -17.72 3.86
N ASP A 53 -0.64 -18.75 3.03
CA ASP A 53 0.17 -19.91 3.41
C ASP A 53 1.68 -19.60 3.40
N PHE A 54 2.04 -18.41 2.91
CA PHE A 54 3.34 -17.78 3.10
C PHE A 54 3.16 -16.34 3.64
N PRO A 55 4.03 -15.86 4.55
CA PRO A 55 3.96 -14.49 5.07
C PRO A 55 3.98 -13.39 4.00
N PHE A 56 3.17 -12.35 4.19
CA PHE A 56 3.07 -11.20 3.26
C PHE A 56 3.47 -9.90 3.98
N PRO A 57 4.02 -8.87 3.29
CA PRO A 57 4.59 -8.91 1.94
C PRO A 57 5.92 -9.65 1.92
N SER A 58 6.36 -10.16 0.77
CA SER A 58 7.66 -10.81 0.61
C SER A 58 8.23 -10.62 -0.78
N ASP A 59 9.54 -10.40 -0.88
CA ASP A 59 10.21 -10.33 -2.19
C ASP A 59 10.20 -11.68 -2.95
N LEU A 60 9.85 -12.79 -2.30
CA LEU A 60 9.55 -14.05 -3.00
C LEU A 60 8.28 -13.98 -3.87
N ARG A 61 7.42 -12.99 -3.62
CA ARG A 61 6.23 -12.68 -4.42
C ARG A 61 6.48 -11.52 -5.38
N LEU A 62 7.73 -11.22 -5.73
CA LEU A 62 8.03 -10.30 -6.83
C LEU A 62 8.33 -11.09 -8.11
N ASP A 63 7.87 -10.58 -9.25
CA ASP A 63 8.28 -11.09 -10.55
C ASP A 63 9.73 -10.68 -10.87
N ALA A 64 10.25 -11.12 -12.02
CA ALA A 64 11.63 -10.82 -12.44
C ALA A 64 11.90 -9.32 -12.68
N ASN A 65 10.85 -8.50 -12.79
CA ASN A 65 10.94 -7.04 -12.97
C ASN A 65 10.68 -6.28 -11.66
N GLY A 66 10.42 -6.97 -10.55
CA GLY A 66 10.15 -6.38 -9.25
C GLY A 66 8.70 -5.96 -9.02
N TYR A 67 7.74 -6.49 -9.78
CA TYR A 67 6.32 -6.24 -9.59
C TYR A 67 5.67 -7.26 -8.64
N PRO A 68 4.81 -6.84 -7.70
CA PRO A 68 4.06 -7.73 -6.83
C PRO A 68 3.19 -8.75 -7.58
N ASN A 69 3.35 -10.02 -7.23
CA ASN A 69 2.41 -11.09 -7.54
C ASN A 69 1.39 -11.23 -6.41
N LEU A 70 0.14 -10.89 -6.72
CA LEU A 70 -1.00 -10.98 -5.81
C LEU A 70 -1.94 -12.16 -6.13
N ASP A 71 -1.52 -13.08 -7.01
CA ASP A 71 -2.27 -14.29 -7.32
C ASP A 71 -2.61 -15.06 -6.04
N GLY A 72 -3.79 -15.67 -6.05
CA GLY A 72 -4.35 -16.44 -4.95
C GLY A 72 -4.98 -15.59 -3.85
N PHE A 73 -4.89 -14.25 -3.91
CA PHE A 73 -5.57 -13.37 -2.95
C PHE A 73 -7.08 -13.66 -2.96
N ILE A 74 -7.66 -13.76 -1.77
CA ILE A 74 -9.04 -14.23 -1.60
C ILE A 74 -9.99 -13.18 -2.16
N ASN A 75 -10.81 -13.57 -3.13
CA ASN A 75 -11.88 -12.72 -3.68
C ASN A 75 -13.04 -13.57 -4.24
N ASP A 76 -13.42 -14.64 -3.54
CA ASP A 76 -14.43 -15.63 -3.97
C ASP A 76 -15.79 -15.02 -4.34
N GLY A 77 -16.09 -13.83 -3.81
CA GLY A 77 -17.32 -13.08 -4.06
C GLY A 77 -17.26 -12.13 -5.26
N ASP A 78 -16.16 -12.13 -6.04
CA ASP A 78 -15.91 -11.19 -7.15
C ASP A 78 -16.15 -9.74 -6.72
N ASN A 79 -15.64 -9.35 -5.55
CA ASN A 79 -15.80 -8.00 -5.06
C ASN A 79 -15.05 -7.04 -5.97
N PHE A 80 -15.79 -6.16 -6.66
CA PHE A 80 -15.23 -5.25 -7.67
C PHE A 80 -14.10 -4.36 -7.12
N ALA A 81 -14.20 -3.92 -5.86
CA ALA A 81 -13.19 -3.05 -5.25
C ALA A 81 -11.89 -3.83 -5.02
N VAL A 82 -11.99 -5.09 -4.60
CA VAL A 82 -10.83 -5.98 -4.48
C VAL A 82 -10.25 -6.29 -5.86
N THR A 83 -11.08 -6.61 -6.84
CA THR A 83 -10.66 -6.86 -8.22
C THR A 83 -9.86 -5.68 -8.79
N GLY A 84 -10.39 -4.46 -8.70
CA GLY A 84 -9.70 -3.27 -9.22
C GLY A 84 -8.38 -2.99 -8.50
N VAL A 85 -8.29 -3.22 -7.19
CA VAL A 85 -7.02 -3.11 -6.45
C VAL A 85 -6.02 -4.18 -6.91
N LEU A 86 -6.45 -5.42 -7.11
CA LEU A 86 -5.61 -6.51 -7.60
C LEU A 86 -5.11 -6.30 -9.03
N GLU A 87 -5.83 -5.53 -9.86
CA GLU A 87 -5.42 -5.17 -11.22
C GLU A 87 -4.32 -4.09 -11.24
N ILE A 88 -4.35 -3.13 -10.30
CA ILE A 88 -3.41 -2.00 -10.31
C ILE A 88 -2.21 -2.16 -9.39
N ALA A 89 -2.34 -2.93 -8.29
CA ALA A 89 -1.25 -3.10 -7.35
C ALA A 89 0.00 -3.76 -7.98
N PRO A 90 -0.13 -4.74 -8.90
CA PRO A 90 1.02 -5.29 -9.66
C PRO A 90 1.67 -4.30 -10.64
N GLN A 91 1.14 -3.09 -10.82
CA GLN A 91 1.72 -2.10 -11.74
C GLN A 91 2.74 -1.16 -11.06
N ARG A 92 2.98 -1.37 -9.76
CA ARG A 92 3.94 -0.61 -8.94
C ARG A 92 5.09 -1.52 -8.56
N ARG A 93 6.32 -1.05 -8.66
CA ARG A 93 7.48 -1.86 -8.28
C ARG A 93 7.63 -1.90 -6.77
N GLY A 94 8.06 -3.04 -6.24
CA GLY A 94 8.25 -3.26 -4.81
C GLY A 94 6.98 -3.12 -3.98
N TRP A 95 7.15 -2.96 -2.68
CA TRP A 95 6.07 -2.93 -1.70
C TRP A 95 5.79 -1.52 -1.17
N ALA A 96 4.62 -1.31 -0.58
CA ALA A 96 4.24 -0.01 -0.01
C ALA A 96 5.21 0.44 1.12
N THR A 97 5.47 1.74 1.23
CA THR A 97 6.25 2.34 2.32
C THR A 97 5.48 2.42 3.65
N VAL A 98 4.22 1.98 3.65
CA VAL A 98 3.37 1.81 4.84
C VAL A 98 2.75 0.40 4.85
N PRO A 99 3.57 -0.66 4.89
CA PRO A 99 3.11 -2.03 4.70
C PRO A 99 2.43 -2.57 5.96
N VAL A 100 1.62 -3.61 5.77
CA VAL A 100 1.12 -4.48 6.84
C VAL A 100 1.66 -5.88 6.62
N GLY A 101 2.37 -6.41 7.63
CA GLY A 101 2.84 -7.79 7.67
C GLY A 101 1.72 -8.73 8.09
N TYR A 102 1.49 -9.79 7.33
CA TYR A 102 0.50 -10.83 7.61
C TYR A 102 1.16 -12.19 7.78
N PHE A 103 0.81 -12.89 8.86
CA PHE A 103 1.27 -14.25 9.16
C PHE A 103 0.06 -15.08 9.56
N ARG A 104 -0.28 -16.12 8.79
CA ARG A 104 -1.32 -17.08 9.18
C ARG A 104 -0.71 -18.15 10.05
N PHE A 105 -1.38 -18.52 11.14
CA PHE A 105 -0.96 -19.60 12.04
C PHE A 105 -1.86 -20.84 11.90
N ASP A 106 -1.30 -22.00 12.20
CA ASP A 106 -2.02 -23.28 12.22
C ASP A 106 -3.01 -23.41 13.40
N ALA A 107 -2.85 -22.58 14.42
CA ALA A 107 -3.71 -22.52 15.60
C ALA A 107 -3.90 -21.07 16.10
N PRO A 108 -4.93 -20.80 16.93
CA PRO A 108 -5.23 -19.46 17.41
C PRO A 108 -4.11 -18.82 18.23
N LEU A 109 -3.93 -17.52 18.05
CA LEU A 109 -3.05 -16.69 18.86
C LEU A 109 -3.80 -16.09 20.07
N GLY A 110 -3.02 -15.63 21.06
CA GLY A 110 -3.56 -14.76 22.11
C GLY A 110 -4.07 -13.45 21.52
N GLU A 111 -5.07 -12.84 22.17
CA GLU A 111 -5.66 -11.58 21.70
C GLU A 111 -4.65 -10.43 21.73
N LEU A 112 -4.59 -9.67 20.64
CA LEU A 112 -3.69 -8.52 20.46
C LEU A 112 -4.50 -7.22 20.29
N ASP A 113 -4.20 -6.22 21.11
CA ASP A 113 -4.80 -4.89 21.05
C ASP A 113 -4.09 -4.00 20.02
N ILE A 114 -4.77 -3.69 18.93
CA ILE A 114 -4.26 -2.81 17.86
C ILE A 114 -3.88 -1.41 18.34
N THR A 115 -4.43 -0.96 19.48
CA THR A 115 -4.14 0.36 20.05
C THR A 115 -2.88 0.34 20.92
N ALA A 116 -2.45 -0.85 21.37
CA ALA A 116 -1.25 -1.03 22.17
C ALA A 116 0.00 -0.96 21.29
N THR A 117 0.91 -0.05 21.63
CA THR A 117 2.21 0.04 20.96
C THR A 117 3.15 -1.01 21.50
N ILE A 118 3.77 -1.76 20.59
CA ILE A 118 4.84 -2.69 20.88
C ILE A 118 6.14 -1.93 20.66
N PRO A 119 6.89 -1.59 21.72
CA PRO A 119 8.15 -0.87 21.59
C PRO A 119 9.19 -1.77 20.88
N PRO A 120 10.05 -1.19 20.04
CA PRO A 120 11.13 -1.95 19.43
C PRO A 120 12.11 -2.39 20.52
N GLY A 121 12.59 -3.64 20.45
CA GLY A 121 13.57 -4.15 21.40
C GLY A 121 13.80 -5.66 21.32
N PRO A 122 14.83 -6.17 21.99
CA PRO A 122 15.23 -7.58 21.93
C PRO A 122 14.17 -8.56 22.46
N ASP A 123 13.21 -8.06 23.26
CA ASP A 123 12.14 -8.83 23.88
C ASP A 123 10.77 -8.63 23.21
N ALA A 124 10.70 -7.88 22.11
CA ALA A 124 9.43 -7.61 21.44
C ALA A 124 8.87 -8.89 20.78
N ALA A 125 7.57 -9.12 20.95
CA ALA A 125 6.85 -10.24 20.31
C ALA A 125 6.85 -10.14 18.78
N VAL A 126 6.79 -8.91 18.26
CA VAL A 126 6.88 -8.60 16.83
C VAL A 126 7.75 -7.36 16.61
N LEU A 127 8.48 -7.35 15.50
CA LEU A 127 9.38 -6.26 15.10
C LEU A 127 9.13 -5.91 13.64
N LEU A 128 9.37 -4.63 13.30
CA LEU A 128 9.61 -4.18 11.94
C LEU A 128 11.02 -3.56 11.93
N ILE A 129 11.93 -4.09 11.12
CA ILE A 129 13.36 -3.77 11.18
C ILE A 129 13.94 -3.51 9.79
N ASP A 130 14.79 -2.49 9.69
CA ASP A 130 15.61 -2.22 8.49
C ASP A 130 16.69 -3.30 8.37
N VAL A 131 16.63 -4.10 7.30
CA VAL A 131 17.58 -5.21 7.04
C VAL A 131 18.47 -4.95 5.84
N ASP A 132 18.32 -3.79 5.21
CA ASP A 132 19.04 -3.42 4.01
C ASP A 132 20.55 -3.36 4.29
N PRO A 133 21.39 -4.10 3.55
CA PRO A 133 22.84 -4.11 3.74
C PRO A 133 23.50 -2.74 3.59
N ASP A 134 22.95 -1.88 2.73
CA ASP A 134 23.49 -0.57 2.39
C ASP A 134 22.86 0.56 3.21
N SER A 135 21.83 0.27 4.01
CA SER A 135 21.18 1.26 4.86
C SER A 135 22.10 1.72 5.98
N PRO A 136 22.25 3.06 6.19
CA PRO A 136 22.94 3.60 7.36
C PRO A 136 22.16 3.33 8.67
N GLU A 137 20.91 2.89 8.56
CA GLU A 137 20.03 2.57 9.69
C GLU A 137 19.83 1.06 9.85
N ARG A 138 20.63 0.22 9.18
CA ARG A 138 20.52 -1.24 9.28
C ARG A 138 20.47 -1.70 10.74
N GLY A 139 19.47 -2.53 11.06
CA GLY A 139 19.19 -3.00 12.41
C GLY A 139 18.28 -2.07 13.24
N ARG A 140 17.91 -0.89 12.71
CA ARG A 140 16.94 0.00 13.36
C ARG A 140 15.55 -0.63 13.30
N ALA A 141 14.99 -0.92 14.47
CA ALA A 141 13.61 -1.37 14.60
C ALA A 141 12.65 -0.18 14.82
N ILE A 142 11.45 -0.31 14.27
CA ILE A 142 10.37 0.67 14.31
C ILE A 142 9.30 0.16 15.29
N PRO A 143 8.70 1.04 16.13
CA PRO A 143 7.56 0.63 16.97
C PRO A 143 6.41 0.09 16.13
N THR A 144 5.83 -1.02 16.56
CA THR A 144 4.75 -1.70 15.85
C THR A 144 3.44 -1.65 16.62
N ILE A 145 2.37 -1.95 15.92
CA ILE A 145 1.06 -2.34 16.46
C ILE A 145 0.68 -3.66 15.80
N ALA A 146 -0.10 -4.48 16.49
CA ALA A 146 -0.52 -5.77 15.96
C ALA A 146 -1.93 -6.13 16.40
N THR A 147 -2.60 -6.97 15.61
CA THR A 147 -3.91 -7.51 15.94
C THR A 147 -4.10 -8.88 15.30
N THR A 148 -5.10 -9.61 15.80
CA THR A 148 -5.62 -10.84 15.20
C THR A 148 -7.01 -10.52 14.63
N PRO A 149 -7.10 -10.03 13.38
CA PRO A 149 -8.39 -9.64 12.82
C PRO A 149 -9.35 -10.84 12.80
N PRO A 150 -10.66 -10.62 13.03
CA PRO A 150 -11.64 -11.70 12.93
C PRO A 150 -11.67 -12.24 11.49
N ALA A 151 -11.87 -13.55 11.35
CA ALA A 151 -12.03 -14.16 10.04
C ALA A 151 -13.30 -13.64 9.33
N ASP A 152 -13.18 -13.43 8.03
CA ASP A 152 -14.27 -13.04 7.14
C ASP A 152 -14.00 -13.58 5.71
N ASP A 153 -14.69 -13.03 4.71
CA ASP A 153 -14.56 -13.46 3.32
C ASP A 153 -13.17 -13.18 2.72
N PHE A 154 -12.33 -12.35 3.34
CA PHE A 154 -10.99 -11.96 2.87
C PHE A 154 -9.88 -12.32 3.86
N VAL A 155 -10.22 -12.47 5.14
CA VAL A 155 -9.31 -12.75 6.25
C VAL A 155 -9.48 -14.22 6.68
N PRO A 156 -8.44 -15.08 6.54
CA PRO A 156 -8.51 -16.44 7.04
C PRO A 156 -8.45 -16.48 8.57
N ASP A 157 -8.83 -17.62 9.14
CA ASP A 157 -8.61 -17.90 10.57
C ASP A 157 -7.13 -17.77 10.95
N ASN A 158 -6.89 -17.36 12.20
CA ASN A 158 -5.57 -17.30 12.84
C ASN A 158 -4.56 -16.38 12.13
N LEU A 159 -5.04 -15.29 11.52
CA LEU A 159 -4.17 -14.29 10.92
C LEU A 159 -3.62 -13.34 12.00
N LEU A 160 -2.31 -13.12 11.97
CA LEU A 160 -1.63 -12.02 12.64
C LEU A 160 -1.42 -10.89 11.63
N ALA A 161 -1.84 -9.67 11.98
CA ALA A 161 -1.55 -8.46 11.23
C ALA A 161 -0.63 -7.55 12.04
N VAL A 162 0.45 -7.07 11.44
CA VAL A 162 1.46 -6.20 12.07
C VAL A 162 1.71 -4.99 11.20
N ALA A 163 1.67 -3.79 11.77
CA ALA A 163 2.01 -2.56 11.07
C ALA A 163 2.98 -1.72 11.89
N ALA A 164 3.67 -0.79 11.24
CA ALA A 164 4.32 0.29 11.98
C ALA A 164 3.27 1.08 12.77
N ARG A 165 3.64 1.62 13.94
CA ARG A 165 2.80 2.58 14.65
C ARG A 165 2.45 3.75 13.72
N GLN A 166 1.24 4.28 13.82
CA GLN A 166 0.80 5.38 12.94
C GLN A 166 1.77 6.57 13.00
N GLY A 167 2.10 7.12 11.82
CA GLY A 167 3.03 8.24 11.66
C GLY A 167 4.44 7.84 11.25
N PHE A 168 4.76 6.54 11.19
CA PHE A 168 5.99 6.05 10.59
C PHE A 168 5.77 5.68 9.12
N VAL A 169 6.60 6.24 8.24
CA VAL A 169 6.68 5.90 6.82
C VAL A 169 8.08 5.36 6.58
N LEU A 170 8.18 4.21 5.93
CA LEU A 170 9.45 3.57 5.58
C LEU A 170 10.14 4.36 4.47
N HIS A 171 11.46 4.26 4.42
CA HIS A 171 12.18 4.78 3.25
C HIS A 171 11.83 3.94 2.02
N PRO A 172 11.69 4.56 0.84
CA PRO A 172 11.60 3.81 -0.41
C PRO A 172 12.94 3.13 -0.73
N ASP A 173 12.90 2.16 -1.64
CA ASP A 173 14.07 1.41 -2.14
C ASP A 173 14.96 0.85 -1.02
N ARG A 174 14.32 0.34 0.04
CA ARG A 174 15.02 -0.33 1.15
C ARG A 174 14.37 -1.65 1.51
N THR A 175 15.21 -2.61 1.91
CA THR A 175 14.75 -3.90 2.40
C THR A 175 14.46 -3.86 3.90
N TYR A 176 13.26 -4.30 4.27
CA TYR A 176 12.78 -4.41 5.64
C TYR A 176 12.35 -5.84 5.94
N ALA A 177 12.19 -6.15 7.23
CA ALA A 177 11.55 -7.38 7.65
C ALA A 177 10.53 -7.15 8.76
N PHE A 178 9.37 -7.81 8.64
CA PHE A 178 8.57 -8.11 9.82
C PHE A 178 9.07 -9.40 10.44
N VAL A 179 9.23 -9.42 11.76
CA VAL A 179 9.82 -10.54 12.50
C VAL A 179 8.92 -10.87 13.67
N VAL A 180 8.62 -12.15 13.85
CA VAL A 180 7.88 -12.70 14.99
C VAL A 180 8.85 -13.47 15.87
N THR A 181 8.75 -13.26 17.19
CA THR A 181 9.59 -13.95 18.18
C THR A 181 8.77 -14.90 19.05
N ASP A 182 9.47 -15.74 19.81
CA ASP A 182 8.91 -16.60 20.85
C ASP A 182 8.25 -15.85 22.04
N ALA A 183 8.31 -14.51 22.06
CA ALA A 183 7.52 -13.71 23.00
C ALA A 183 6.06 -13.55 22.58
N LEU A 184 5.70 -13.84 21.31
CA LEU A 184 4.30 -13.96 20.90
C LEU A 184 3.71 -15.26 21.48
N LEU A 185 2.48 -15.18 22.00
CA LEU A 185 1.82 -16.30 22.67
C LEU A 185 0.61 -16.80 21.87
N ASP A 186 0.38 -18.11 21.92
CA ASP A 186 -0.85 -18.75 21.46
C ASP A 186 -2.04 -18.45 22.40
N ALA A 187 -3.24 -18.89 22.00
CA ALA A 187 -4.45 -18.68 22.80
C ALA A 187 -4.42 -19.39 24.18
N GLU A 188 -3.55 -20.38 24.35
CA GLU A 188 -3.30 -21.07 25.61
C GLU A 188 -2.18 -20.44 26.46
N GLY A 189 -1.57 -19.34 25.99
CA GLY A 189 -0.51 -18.60 26.68
C GLY A 189 0.88 -19.24 26.57
N LYS A 190 1.12 -20.10 25.57
CA LYS A 190 2.44 -20.69 25.29
C LYS A 190 3.15 -19.93 24.16
N PRO A 191 4.48 -19.85 24.18
CA PRO A 191 5.26 -19.36 23.05
C PRO A 191 4.91 -20.06 21.74
N VAL A 192 4.71 -19.29 20.68
CA VAL A 192 4.68 -19.83 19.30
C VAL A 192 6.05 -20.40 18.92
N VAL A 193 6.08 -21.29 17.92
CA VAL A 193 7.28 -21.99 17.47
C VAL A 193 7.55 -21.77 15.98
N ALA A 194 8.81 -21.96 15.58
CA ALA A 194 9.19 -21.85 14.18
C ALA A 194 8.70 -23.07 13.37
N PRO A 195 8.08 -22.88 12.19
CA PRO A 195 7.82 -23.99 11.28
C PRO A 195 9.15 -24.58 10.77
N PRO A 196 9.22 -25.87 10.42
CA PRO A 196 10.48 -26.54 10.06
C PRO A 196 11.28 -25.85 8.94
N ALA A 197 10.59 -25.34 7.91
CA ALA A 197 11.22 -24.63 6.80
C ALA A 197 11.88 -23.31 7.26
N PHE A 198 11.19 -22.52 8.08
CA PHE A 198 11.77 -21.29 8.63
C PHE A 198 12.90 -21.58 9.62
N ALA A 199 12.75 -22.59 10.48
CA ALA A 199 13.81 -23.03 11.39
C ALA A 199 15.09 -23.40 10.62
N LYS A 200 14.95 -24.03 9.44
CA LYS A 200 16.08 -24.34 8.57
C LYS A 200 16.80 -23.10 8.06
N LEU A 201 16.08 -22.03 7.69
CA LEU A 201 16.66 -20.74 7.30
C LEU A 201 17.43 -20.09 8.45
N ARG A 202 16.80 -20.03 9.63
CA ARG A 202 17.38 -19.48 10.86
C ARG A 202 18.69 -20.18 11.23
N ASP A 203 18.75 -21.50 11.02
CA ASP A 203 19.91 -22.31 11.34
C ASP A 203 20.97 -22.31 10.21
N GLY A 204 20.83 -21.41 9.21
CA GLY A 204 21.79 -21.19 8.12
C GLY A 204 21.71 -22.21 6.98
N GLY A 205 20.62 -22.95 6.88
CA GLY A 205 20.38 -23.93 5.83
C GLY A 205 19.38 -23.47 4.77
N THR A 206 19.35 -24.19 3.65
CA THR A 206 18.31 -24.04 2.63
C THR A 206 17.12 -24.96 2.95
N PRO A 207 15.89 -24.43 3.11
CA PRO A 207 14.70 -25.25 3.28
C PRO A 207 14.36 -26.01 1.99
N ALA A 208 13.57 -27.07 2.14
CA ALA A 208 12.98 -27.75 1.00
C ALA A 208 11.92 -26.88 0.32
N GLY A 209 11.62 -27.22 -0.93
CA GLY A 209 10.60 -26.58 -1.75
C GLY A 209 11.18 -25.79 -2.91
N GLU A 210 10.36 -25.52 -3.92
CA GLU A 210 10.75 -24.79 -5.14
C GLU A 210 11.44 -23.45 -4.84
N LEU A 211 10.90 -22.67 -3.90
CA LEU A 211 11.45 -21.36 -3.51
C LEU A 211 12.52 -21.44 -2.41
N GLY A 212 12.89 -22.64 -1.96
CA GLY A 212 13.85 -22.81 -0.85
C GLY A 212 15.18 -22.07 -1.06
N PRO A 213 15.85 -22.19 -2.22
CA PRO A 213 17.08 -21.46 -2.51
C PRO A 213 16.89 -19.93 -2.55
N ALA A 214 15.78 -19.46 -3.11
CA ALA A 214 15.46 -18.03 -3.17
C ALA A 214 15.20 -17.46 -1.76
N ALA A 215 14.47 -18.21 -0.92
CA ALA A 215 14.25 -17.86 0.48
C ALA A 215 15.57 -17.81 1.27
N ALA A 216 16.47 -18.77 1.07
CA ALA A 216 17.78 -18.76 1.73
C ALA A 216 18.59 -17.49 1.41
N ASN A 217 18.59 -17.07 0.14
CA ASN A 217 19.27 -15.84 -0.28
C ASN A 217 18.58 -14.59 0.27
N LEU A 218 17.26 -14.50 0.17
CA LEU A 218 16.50 -13.33 0.60
C LEU A 218 16.67 -13.05 2.11
N TYR A 219 16.68 -14.10 2.93
CA TYR A 219 16.75 -13.98 4.39
C TYR A 219 18.18 -13.81 4.92
N GLU A 220 19.22 -13.86 4.07
CA GLU A 220 20.62 -13.74 4.51
C GLU A 220 20.88 -12.42 5.25
N SER A 221 20.32 -11.32 4.75
CA SER A 221 20.51 -9.97 5.30
C SER A 221 19.80 -9.73 6.64
N LEU A 222 18.80 -10.54 6.97
CA LEU A 222 18.01 -10.45 8.20
C LEU A 222 18.87 -10.69 9.45
N TRP A 223 19.71 -11.74 9.45
CA TRP A 223 20.40 -12.18 10.66
C TRP A 223 21.41 -11.17 11.20
N PRO A 224 22.28 -10.53 10.38
CA PRO A 224 23.17 -9.48 10.87
C PRO A 224 22.42 -8.22 11.35
N ALA A 225 21.26 -7.90 10.76
CA ALA A 225 20.43 -6.78 11.20
C ALA A 225 19.82 -7.05 12.59
N LEU A 226 19.31 -8.27 12.81
CA LEU A 226 18.82 -8.71 14.13
C LEU A 226 19.92 -8.71 15.19
N GLN A 227 21.12 -9.17 14.83
CA GLN A 227 22.28 -9.11 15.71
C GLN A 227 22.60 -7.66 16.12
N THR A 228 22.56 -6.73 15.17
CA THR A 228 22.74 -5.29 15.44
C THR A 228 21.68 -4.75 16.39
N ALA A 229 20.43 -5.23 16.28
CA ALA A 229 19.33 -4.89 17.16
C ALA A 229 19.37 -5.60 18.53
N GLY A 230 20.31 -6.51 18.75
CA GLY A 230 20.40 -7.33 19.97
C GLY A 230 19.35 -8.43 20.06
N VAL A 231 18.69 -8.79 18.96
CA VAL A 231 17.72 -9.88 18.90
C VAL A 231 18.45 -11.18 18.59
N GLU A 232 18.38 -12.14 19.52
CA GLU A 232 18.98 -13.46 19.33
C GLU A 232 18.24 -14.25 18.26
N ALA A 233 18.96 -14.76 17.25
CA ALA A 233 18.35 -15.47 16.12
C ALA A 233 17.48 -16.66 16.59
N SER A 234 17.88 -17.38 17.64
CA SER A 234 17.14 -18.53 18.18
C SER A 234 15.73 -18.20 18.69
N ARG A 235 15.45 -16.93 19.01
CA ARG A 235 14.12 -16.46 19.44
C ARG A 235 13.19 -16.17 18.28
N VAL A 236 13.73 -16.02 17.07
CA VAL A 236 12.94 -15.71 15.89
C VAL A 236 12.25 -16.99 15.42
N VAL A 237 10.93 -16.90 15.26
CA VAL A 237 10.07 -18.02 14.90
C VAL A 237 9.45 -17.87 13.51
N ALA A 238 9.26 -16.64 13.05
CA ALA A 238 8.82 -16.35 11.70
C ALA A 238 9.35 -14.98 11.26
N ALA A 239 9.50 -14.77 9.96
CA ALA A 239 9.75 -13.45 9.40
C ALA A 239 9.30 -13.39 7.95
N THR A 240 9.06 -12.18 7.47
CA THR A 240 8.94 -11.88 6.05
C THR A 240 9.84 -10.71 5.69
N VAL A 241 10.55 -10.84 4.57
CA VAL A 241 11.53 -9.87 4.08
C VAL A 241 11.02 -9.28 2.77
N PHE A 242 11.00 -7.95 2.69
CA PHE A 242 10.39 -7.23 1.58
C PHE A 242 11.13 -5.91 1.29
N THR A 243 11.13 -5.48 0.04
CA THR A 243 11.75 -4.23 -0.40
C THR A 243 10.69 -3.21 -0.81
N THR A 244 10.73 -2.01 -0.22
CA THR A 244 9.81 -0.93 -0.55
C THR A 244 10.10 -0.34 -1.93
N GLY A 245 9.06 0.09 -2.65
CA GLY A 245 9.21 0.86 -3.89
C GLY A 245 9.13 2.37 -3.68
N ASP A 246 9.44 3.14 -4.73
CA ASP A 246 9.38 4.61 -4.73
C ASP A 246 8.28 5.19 -5.64
N VAL A 247 7.03 5.02 -5.24
CA VAL A 247 5.88 5.60 -5.96
C VAL A 247 5.89 7.13 -6.02
N VAL A 248 6.63 7.79 -5.11
CA VAL A 248 6.75 9.26 -5.09
C VAL A 248 7.69 9.70 -6.20
N GLN A 249 8.85 9.07 -6.33
CA GLN A 249 9.79 9.34 -7.41
C GLN A 249 9.18 8.96 -8.76
N GLU A 250 8.49 7.81 -8.88
CA GLU A 250 7.79 7.42 -10.12
C GLU A 250 6.79 8.49 -10.58
N LEU A 251 5.97 9.02 -9.65
CA LEU A 251 5.01 10.08 -9.97
C LEU A 251 5.70 11.40 -10.32
N ALA A 252 6.80 11.74 -9.62
CA ALA A 252 7.58 12.95 -9.90
C ALA A 252 8.22 12.88 -11.30
N ASP A 253 8.84 11.76 -11.65
CA ASP A 253 9.45 11.53 -12.96
C ASP A 253 8.40 11.62 -14.07
N LEU A 254 7.24 11.00 -13.87
CA LEU A 254 6.14 11.11 -14.83
C LEU A 254 5.64 12.55 -14.96
N GLY A 255 5.53 13.27 -13.85
CA GLY A 255 5.18 14.69 -13.85
C GLY A 255 6.18 15.55 -14.63
N ASP A 256 7.49 15.26 -14.51
CA ASP A 256 8.53 15.95 -15.26
C ASP A 256 8.42 15.71 -16.77
N LEU A 257 8.17 14.46 -17.18
CA LEU A 257 7.92 14.13 -18.59
C LEU A 257 6.71 14.89 -19.15
N VAL A 258 5.60 14.95 -18.39
CA VAL A 258 4.40 15.68 -18.81
C VAL A 258 4.68 17.19 -18.90
N ARG A 259 5.42 17.77 -17.95
CA ARG A 259 5.78 19.20 -17.99
C ARG A 259 6.68 19.54 -19.17
N ASP A 260 7.58 18.64 -19.56
CA ASP A 260 8.46 18.85 -20.72
C ASP A 260 7.72 18.70 -22.06
N ALA A 261 6.65 17.89 -22.09
CA ALA A 261 5.89 17.60 -23.31
C ALA A 261 4.73 18.59 -23.58
N TYR A 262 4.18 19.22 -22.55
CA TYR A 262 2.98 20.05 -22.66
C TYR A 262 3.20 21.45 -22.08
N ASP A 263 3.02 22.45 -22.94
CA ASP A 263 2.87 23.85 -22.53
C ASP A 263 1.38 24.21 -22.44
N VAL A 264 1.01 24.98 -21.43
CA VAL A 264 -0.35 25.53 -21.28
C VAL A 264 -0.32 27.04 -21.28
N THR A 265 -1.39 27.65 -21.80
CA THR A 265 -1.60 29.10 -21.79
C THR A 265 -2.84 29.44 -20.98
N ILE A 266 -2.78 30.57 -20.27
CA ILE A 266 -3.95 31.16 -19.63
C ILE A 266 -4.71 31.96 -20.69
N GLU A 267 -5.94 31.56 -20.95
CA GLU A 267 -6.83 32.17 -21.92
C GLU A 267 -7.89 33.04 -21.23
N ASP A 268 -8.44 34.01 -21.98
CA ASP A 268 -9.53 34.89 -21.54
C ASP A 268 -9.30 35.62 -20.20
N LEU A 269 -8.02 35.89 -19.88
CA LEU A 269 -7.65 36.58 -18.64
C LEU A 269 -8.22 38.00 -18.62
N SER A 270 -9.03 38.28 -17.61
CA SER A 270 -9.69 39.58 -17.44
C SER A 270 -9.92 39.88 -15.96
N VAL A 271 -10.11 41.15 -15.62
CA VAL A 271 -10.50 41.53 -14.25
C VAL A 271 -11.88 40.93 -13.96
N ASP A 272 -12.05 40.30 -12.79
CA ASP A 272 -13.36 39.77 -12.41
C ASP A 272 -14.40 40.90 -12.48
N PRO A 273 -15.46 40.75 -13.30
CA PRO A 273 -16.44 41.80 -13.52
C PRO A 273 -17.34 42.09 -12.31
N ASP A 274 -17.39 41.23 -11.28
CA ASP A 274 -18.20 41.44 -10.08
C ASP A 274 -17.52 42.43 -9.11
N ASP A 275 -16.32 42.10 -8.63
CA ASP A 275 -15.58 42.91 -7.64
C ASP A 275 -14.07 42.91 -7.82
N GLY A 276 -13.55 42.46 -8.96
CA GLY A 276 -12.11 42.21 -9.11
C GLY A 276 -11.21 43.45 -9.07
N ALA A 277 -11.78 44.64 -9.28
CA ALA A 277 -11.09 45.92 -9.12
C ALA A 277 -11.27 46.57 -7.73
N ASP A 278 -12.18 46.04 -6.90
CA ASP A 278 -12.65 46.70 -5.69
C ASP A 278 -12.01 46.13 -4.41
N HIS A 279 -11.30 45.00 -4.50
CA HIS A 279 -10.60 44.41 -3.36
C HIS A 279 -9.50 45.35 -2.84
N PRO A 280 -9.40 45.57 -1.51
CA PRO A 280 -8.50 46.57 -0.95
C PRO A 280 -7.01 46.25 -1.11
N ARG A 281 -6.65 44.97 -1.28
CA ARG A 281 -5.26 44.49 -1.24
C ARG A 281 -4.74 43.90 -2.54
N PHE A 282 -5.62 43.55 -3.46
CA PHE A 282 -5.25 42.90 -4.71
C PHE A 282 -6.23 43.29 -5.81
N CYS A 283 -5.84 43.05 -7.06
CA CYS A 283 -6.73 42.94 -8.20
C CYS A 283 -6.98 41.45 -8.46
N GLU A 284 -8.24 41.06 -8.61
CA GLU A 284 -8.64 39.70 -8.98
C GLU A 284 -8.87 39.61 -10.49
N LEU A 285 -8.31 38.56 -11.07
CA LEU A 285 -8.44 38.20 -12.46
C LEU A 285 -9.05 36.80 -12.55
N VAL A 286 -9.90 36.61 -13.54
CA VAL A 286 -10.45 35.30 -13.92
C VAL A 286 -10.00 34.95 -15.32
N GLY A 287 -9.82 33.66 -15.56
CA GLY A 287 -9.46 33.13 -16.87
C GLY A 287 -9.67 31.63 -16.93
N THR A 288 -9.16 31.01 -17.98
CA THR A 288 -9.20 29.56 -18.13
C THR A 288 -7.85 29.00 -18.56
N VAL A 289 -7.63 27.72 -18.28
CA VAL A 289 -6.49 26.96 -18.80
C VAL A 289 -7.04 25.65 -19.38
N THR A 290 -6.54 25.28 -20.56
CA THR A 290 -6.86 23.98 -21.16
C THR A 290 -5.75 22.98 -20.83
N PHE A 291 -6.09 21.89 -20.15
CA PHE A 291 -5.16 20.84 -19.74
C PHE A 291 -5.39 19.54 -20.54
N PRO A 292 -4.34 18.79 -20.87
CA PRO A 292 -4.51 17.41 -21.31
C PRO A 292 -5.10 16.58 -20.18
N GLN A 293 -6.00 15.67 -20.55
CA GLN A 293 -6.62 14.70 -19.67
C GLN A 293 -6.27 13.30 -20.15
N PHE A 294 -5.68 12.53 -19.25
CA PHE A 294 -5.02 11.26 -19.55
C PHE A 294 -5.83 10.04 -19.13
N GLN A 295 -6.82 10.21 -18.24
CA GLN A 295 -7.69 9.12 -17.81
C GLN A 295 -8.64 8.71 -18.95
N THR A 296 -8.68 7.41 -19.25
CA THR A 296 -9.67 6.81 -20.15
C THR A 296 -11.10 7.01 -19.61
N GLY A 297 -12.10 6.91 -20.48
CA GLY A 297 -13.50 7.05 -20.09
C GLY A 297 -13.90 8.47 -19.68
N THR A 298 -14.92 8.57 -18.83
CA THR A 298 -15.57 9.85 -18.48
C THR A 298 -15.64 10.07 -16.97
N PRO A 299 -15.42 11.30 -16.45
CA PRO A 299 -15.56 11.61 -15.04
C PRO A 299 -16.99 11.29 -14.54
N PRO A 300 -17.17 10.79 -13.32
CA PRO A 300 -16.15 10.62 -12.27
C PRO A 300 -15.30 9.33 -12.40
N PHE A 301 -15.38 8.63 -13.54
CA PHE A 301 -14.62 7.42 -13.89
C PHE A 301 -15.07 6.16 -13.13
N ASP A 302 -16.39 5.94 -13.06
CA ASP A 302 -16.98 4.80 -12.33
C ASP A 302 -16.72 3.43 -12.99
N GLU A 303 -16.27 3.39 -14.25
CA GLU A 303 -16.02 2.13 -15.00
C GLU A 303 -14.64 2.07 -15.70
N ASP A 304 -13.99 3.22 -15.92
CA ASP A 304 -12.70 3.37 -16.61
C ASP A 304 -11.79 4.26 -15.73
N GLY A 305 -10.69 4.81 -16.27
CA GLY A 305 -9.97 5.91 -15.60
C GLY A 305 -8.48 5.66 -15.42
N VAL A 306 -7.99 4.50 -15.83
CA VAL A 306 -6.55 4.20 -15.87
C VAL A 306 -5.85 5.00 -16.98
N PHE A 307 -4.54 5.19 -16.81
CA PHE A 307 -3.69 5.76 -17.85
C PHE A 307 -3.22 4.68 -18.84
N VAL A 308 -3.31 4.98 -20.13
CA VAL A 308 -2.62 4.22 -21.17
C VAL A 308 -1.25 4.86 -21.37
N ILE A 309 -0.16 4.13 -21.08
CA ILE A 309 1.20 4.63 -21.28
C ILE A 309 1.65 4.34 -22.72
N GLY A 310 2.09 5.38 -23.43
CA GLY A 310 2.61 5.29 -24.79
C GLY A 310 4.04 4.74 -24.85
N ASP A 311 4.50 4.45 -26.06
CA ASP A 311 5.86 3.94 -26.31
C ASP A 311 6.97 4.93 -25.90
N ASP A 312 6.63 6.21 -25.71
CA ASP A 312 7.50 7.29 -25.23
C ASP A 312 7.52 7.43 -23.70
N GLY A 313 6.74 6.61 -22.98
CA GLY A 313 6.62 6.67 -21.52
C GLY A 313 5.65 7.74 -21.01
N LEU A 314 5.03 8.53 -21.89
CA LEU A 314 3.98 9.49 -21.51
C LEU A 314 2.61 8.82 -21.48
N PRO A 315 1.69 9.27 -20.61
CA PRO A 315 0.30 8.89 -20.73
C PRO A 315 -0.27 9.45 -22.04
N VAL A 316 -1.02 8.60 -22.74
CA VAL A 316 -1.72 8.97 -23.97
C VAL A 316 -2.84 9.94 -23.63
N GLU A 317 -2.79 11.13 -24.22
CA GLU A 317 -3.86 12.12 -24.11
C GLU A 317 -5.18 11.56 -24.65
N GLN A 318 -6.23 11.60 -23.82
CA GLN A 318 -7.57 11.13 -24.19
C GLN A 318 -8.44 12.28 -24.69
N ARG A 319 -8.27 13.47 -24.09
CA ARG A 319 -8.97 14.71 -24.44
C ARG A 319 -8.29 15.92 -23.81
N GLN A 320 -8.78 17.10 -24.16
CA GLN A 320 -8.46 18.37 -23.51
C GLN A 320 -9.62 18.81 -22.61
N GLU A 321 -9.33 19.33 -21.43
CA GLU A 321 -10.33 19.84 -20.49
C GLU A 321 -10.03 21.28 -20.07
N VAL A 322 -11.05 22.14 -20.14
CA VAL A 322 -10.96 23.54 -19.73
C VAL A 322 -11.18 23.64 -18.22
N ALA A 323 -10.26 24.28 -17.52
CA ALA A 323 -10.32 24.55 -16.09
C ALA A 323 -10.40 26.06 -15.84
N PRO A 324 -11.42 26.54 -15.12
CA PRO A 324 -11.42 27.89 -14.58
C PRO A 324 -10.25 28.14 -13.63
N ILE A 325 -9.69 29.34 -13.72
CA ILE A 325 -8.65 29.84 -12.82
C ILE A 325 -8.99 31.22 -12.28
N THR A 326 -8.57 31.48 -11.05
CA THR A 326 -8.66 32.79 -10.40
C THR A 326 -7.25 33.19 -9.97
N ILE A 327 -6.79 34.36 -10.40
CA ILE A 327 -5.45 34.89 -10.10
C ILE A 327 -5.61 36.22 -9.39
N THR A 328 -4.80 36.48 -8.37
CA THR A 328 -4.74 37.79 -7.73
C THR A 328 -3.34 38.38 -7.79
N PHE A 329 -3.29 39.69 -8.02
CA PHE A 329 -2.06 40.47 -7.97
C PHE A 329 -2.17 41.52 -6.86
N PRO A 330 -1.19 41.65 -5.96
CA PRO A 330 -1.17 42.70 -4.95
C PRO A 330 -1.35 44.09 -5.55
N ASN A 331 -2.04 44.97 -4.84
CA ASN A 331 -2.19 46.39 -5.18
C ASN A 331 -0.92 47.19 -4.79
N GLU A 332 0.24 46.68 -5.19
CA GLU A 332 1.56 47.25 -4.94
C GLU A 332 2.35 47.34 -6.27
N GLU A 333 3.56 47.90 -6.22
CA GLU A 333 4.43 47.90 -7.41
C GLU A 333 4.97 46.48 -7.63
N MET A 334 4.74 45.92 -8.82
CA MET A 334 5.24 44.59 -9.16
C MET A 334 6.78 44.57 -9.16
N PRO A 335 7.42 43.64 -8.43
CA PRO A 335 8.87 43.50 -8.46
C PRO A 335 9.38 43.22 -9.88
N ALA A 336 10.64 43.56 -10.15
CA ALA A 336 11.25 43.33 -11.47
C ALA A 336 11.24 41.85 -11.91
N GLY A 337 11.25 40.91 -10.96
CA GLY A 337 11.14 39.47 -11.22
C GLY A 337 9.70 38.93 -11.25
N GLY A 338 8.68 39.80 -11.18
CA GLY A 338 7.29 39.43 -10.96
C GLY A 338 6.96 39.22 -9.48
N TYR A 339 5.66 39.03 -9.18
CA TYR A 339 5.24 38.64 -7.83
C TYR A 339 5.64 37.19 -7.55
N PRO A 340 6.11 36.85 -6.33
CA PRO A 340 6.13 35.46 -5.91
C PRO A 340 4.69 34.92 -5.90
N LEU A 341 4.50 33.72 -6.45
CA LEU A 341 3.19 33.11 -6.64
C LEU A 341 2.95 32.00 -5.62
N VAL A 342 1.77 32.00 -5.00
CA VAL A 342 1.27 30.89 -4.20
C VAL A 342 0.11 30.21 -4.92
N MET A 343 0.22 28.90 -5.13
CA MET A 343 -0.86 28.07 -5.67
C MET A 343 -1.75 27.55 -4.54
N TYR A 344 -3.02 27.90 -4.58
CA TYR A 344 -4.04 27.47 -3.63
C TYR A 344 -4.84 26.29 -4.19
N PHE A 345 -4.68 25.13 -3.57
CA PHE A 345 -5.48 23.94 -3.85
C PHE A 345 -6.69 23.91 -2.92
N HIS A 346 -7.90 24.02 -3.48
CA HIS A 346 -9.12 24.06 -2.69
C HIS A 346 -9.49 22.66 -2.15
N GLY A 347 -10.29 22.63 -1.09
CA GLY A 347 -10.76 21.36 -0.51
C GLY A 347 -11.85 20.66 -1.34
N SER A 348 -12.35 19.54 -0.81
CA SER A 348 -13.54 18.80 -1.29
C SER A 348 -14.69 19.71 -1.70
N GLY A 349 -15.14 19.59 -2.96
CA GLY A 349 -16.23 20.40 -3.53
C GLY A 349 -15.94 21.90 -3.65
N GLY A 350 -14.68 22.32 -3.51
CA GLY A 350 -14.26 23.71 -3.65
C GLY A 350 -14.28 24.20 -5.09
N LEU A 351 -14.02 25.51 -5.23
CA LEU A 351 -14.06 26.25 -6.49
C LEU A 351 -12.75 27.02 -6.65
N SER A 352 -12.38 27.39 -7.89
CA SER A 352 -11.20 28.20 -8.17
C SER A 352 -11.23 29.55 -7.43
N SER A 353 -12.42 30.16 -7.31
CA SER A 353 -12.62 31.46 -6.64
C SER A 353 -12.42 31.41 -5.12
N GLN A 354 -12.36 30.22 -4.50
CA GLN A 354 -12.18 30.12 -3.05
C GLN A 354 -10.83 30.67 -2.56
N VAL A 355 -9.85 30.83 -3.46
CA VAL A 355 -8.62 31.57 -3.14
C VAL A 355 -8.91 33.02 -2.71
N VAL A 356 -9.98 33.61 -3.25
CA VAL A 356 -10.47 34.96 -2.93
C VAL A 356 -11.60 34.93 -1.89
N ASP A 357 -12.56 34.02 -2.05
CA ASP A 357 -13.84 34.10 -1.32
C ASP A 357 -13.88 33.32 -0.02
N ARG A 358 -12.92 32.43 0.24
CA ARG A 358 -12.90 31.60 1.45
C ARG A 358 -12.34 32.37 2.65
N GLY A 359 -12.95 33.51 2.94
CA GLY A 359 -12.56 34.36 4.06
C GLY A 359 -13.04 33.85 5.41
N LYS A 360 -12.87 34.70 6.42
CA LYS A 360 -13.28 34.40 7.78
C LYS A 360 -14.78 34.09 7.84
N VAL A 361 -15.15 33.08 8.62
CA VAL A 361 -16.55 32.85 8.99
C VAL A 361 -16.86 33.68 10.24
N PRO A 362 -17.71 34.72 10.16
CA PRO A 362 -17.89 35.69 11.26
C PRO A 362 -18.60 35.08 12.47
N PHE A 363 -19.47 34.10 12.26
CA PHE A 363 -20.13 33.30 13.29
C PHE A 363 -20.55 31.94 12.69
N GLU A 364 -20.76 30.94 13.54
CA GLU A 364 -21.13 29.59 13.12
C GLU A 364 -22.36 29.59 12.20
N GLY A 365 -22.26 28.94 11.04
CA GLY A 365 -23.31 28.88 10.03
C GLY A 365 -23.37 30.06 9.06
N ALA A 366 -22.56 31.12 9.24
CA ALA A 366 -22.44 32.18 8.25
C ALA A 366 -21.63 31.73 7.02
N ALA A 367 -21.89 32.38 5.88
CA ALA A 367 -21.02 32.27 4.72
C ALA A 367 -19.62 32.88 5.04
N PRO A 368 -18.54 32.35 4.44
CA PRO A 368 -17.24 33.02 4.45
C PRO A 368 -17.34 34.46 3.93
N THR A 369 -16.56 35.37 4.51
CA THR A 369 -16.48 36.75 4.02
C THR A 369 -15.81 36.80 2.64
N LYS A 370 -16.56 37.22 1.62
CA LYS A 370 -16.10 37.42 0.24
C LYS A 370 -14.90 38.39 0.19
N GLY A 371 -13.89 38.11 -0.65
CA GLY A 371 -12.70 38.97 -0.79
C GLY A 371 -11.70 38.96 0.38
N GLU A 372 -11.97 38.19 1.44
CA GLU A 372 -11.09 38.05 2.61
C GLU A 372 -10.45 36.65 2.73
N GLY A 373 -10.41 35.89 1.63
CA GLY A 373 -9.82 34.56 1.56
C GLY A 373 -8.28 34.52 1.63
N PRO A 374 -7.67 33.36 1.34
CA PRO A 374 -6.21 33.20 1.34
C PRO A 374 -5.45 34.31 0.59
N ALA A 375 -5.95 34.73 -0.57
CA ALA A 375 -5.40 35.84 -1.36
C ALA A 375 -5.27 37.14 -0.58
N HIS A 376 -6.26 37.48 0.25
CA HIS A 376 -6.28 38.70 1.04
C HIS A 376 -5.15 38.75 2.08
N VAL A 377 -4.84 37.60 2.67
CA VAL A 377 -3.76 37.45 3.64
C VAL A 377 -2.42 37.55 2.92
N LEU A 378 -2.26 36.81 1.82
CA LEU A 378 -1.01 36.70 1.08
C LEU A 378 -0.64 37.99 0.33
N ALA A 379 -1.63 38.72 -0.19
CA ALA A 379 -1.40 39.99 -0.88
C ALA A 379 -0.77 41.05 0.03
N ALA A 380 -1.11 41.07 1.32
CA ALA A 380 -0.47 41.97 2.30
C ALA A 380 1.02 41.67 2.56
N HIS A 381 1.52 40.55 2.01
CA HIS A 381 2.91 40.13 2.05
C HIS A 381 3.56 40.16 0.66
N GLY A 382 2.93 40.79 -0.34
CA GLY A 382 3.46 40.93 -1.68
C GLY A 382 3.40 39.67 -2.54
N PHE A 383 2.57 38.68 -2.18
CA PHE A 383 2.37 37.48 -2.99
C PHE A 383 1.18 37.60 -3.92
N GLY A 384 1.39 37.24 -5.19
CA GLY A 384 0.28 36.86 -6.06
C GLY A 384 -0.24 35.49 -5.66
N THR A 385 -1.51 35.22 -5.90
CA THR A 385 -2.10 33.91 -5.61
C THR A 385 -2.90 33.40 -6.79
N VAL A 386 -2.95 32.08 -6.97
CA VAL A 386 -3.75 31.44 -8.00
C VAL A 386 -4.55 30.28 -7.41
N GLY A 387 -5.83 30.18 -7.78
CA GLY A 387 -6.67 29.00 -7.58
C GLY A 387 -7.10 28.44 -8.93
N SER A 388 -7.23 27.11 -9.03
CA SER A 388 -7.69 26.42 -10.23
C SER A 388 -8.78 25.42 -9.86
N ALA A 389 -9.74 25.20 -10.75
CA ALA A 389 -10.70 24.12 -10.62
C ALA A 389 -9.99 22.75 -10.68
N HIS A 390 -10.22 21.90 -9.68
CA HIS A 390 -9.66 20.54 -9.62
C HIS A 390 -10.37 19.58 -10.61
N PRO A 391 -9.72 18.47 -11.04
CA PRO A 391 -10.26 17.57 -12.07
C PRO A 391 -11.69 17.08 -11.85
N VAL A 392 -12.05 16.75 -10.61
CA VAL A 392 -13.40 16.33 -10.22
C VAL A 392 -13.95 17.34 -9.20
N ASN A 393 -14.39 18.50 -9.68
CA ASN A 393 -15.04 19.54 -8.88
C ASN A 393 -16.31 20.08 -9.59
N PRO A 394 -17.17 20.85 -8.89
CA PRO A 394 -18.42 21.34 -9.48
C PRO A 394 -18.27 22.24 -10.72
N GLU A 395 -17.11 22.86 -10.93
CA GLU A 395 -16.86 23.75 -12.08
C GLU A 395 -16.49 22.97 -13.35
N ARG A 396 -15.85 21.81 -13.20
CA ARG A 396 -15.49 20.91 -14.31
C ARG A 396 -16.46 19.75 -14.48
N LEU A 397 -17.15 19.36 -13.42
CA LEU A 397 -18.18 18.31 -13.38
C LEU A 397 -19.42 18.81 -12.61
N PRO A 398 -20.37 19.49 -13.30
CA PRO A 398 -21.59 19.98 -12.68
C PRO A 398 -22.40 18.86 -12.02
N GLY A 399 -22.76 19.04 -10.75
CA GLY A 399 -23.49 18.05 -9.96
C GLY A 399 -22.60 17.03 -9.23
N ALA A 400 -21.28 17.11 -9.39
CA ALA A 400 -20.34 16.33 -8.59
C ALA A 400 -20.59 16.53 -7.08
N SER A 401 -20.62 15.44 -6.32
CA SER A 401 -20.63 15.51 -4.87
C SER A 401 -19.30 16.08 -4.36
N VAL A 402 -19.28 16.57 -3.12
CA VAL A 402 -18.05 17.08 -2.50
C VAL A 402 -16.95 16.01 -2.36
N ILE A 403 -17.32 14.74 -2.47
CA ILE A 403 -16.42 13.58 -2.37
C ILE A 403 -16.32 12.79 -3.68
N ALA A 404 -16.78 13.33 -4.82
CA ALA A 404 -16.79 12.60 -6.09
C ALA A 404 -15.38 12.14 -6.53
N TYR A 405 -14.33 12.85 -6.12
CA TYR A 405 -12.93 12.45 -6.38
C TYR A 405 -12.47 11.21 -5.61
N LEU A 406 -13.20 10.76 -4.57
CA LEU A 406 -12.87 9.53 -3.86
C LEU A 406 -13.20 8.28 -4.67
N ASN A 407 -14.08 8.39 -5.67
CA ASN A 407 -14.46 7.34 -6.63
C ASN A 407 -14.41 5.92 -6.04
N THR A 408 -15.15 5.68 -4.96
CA THR A 408 -15.14 4.37 -4.26
C THR A 408 -15.77 3.26 -5.09
N ASP A 409 -16.50 3.63 -6.15
CA ASP A 409 -17.13 2.73 -7.10
C ASP A 409 -16.12 2.20 -8.12
N ASN A 410 -14.94 2.81 -8.24
CA ASN A 410 -13.84 2.31 -9.06
C ASN A 410 -12.46 2.63 -8.47
N LEU A 411 -11.94 1.70 -7.68
CA LEU A 411 -10.60 1.83 -7.10
C LEU A 411 -9.46 1.67 -8.13
N GLU A 412 -9.74 1.10 -9.30
CA GLU A 412 -8.75 0.96 -10.39
C GLU A 412 -8.31 2.33 -10.93
N ALA A 413 -9.23 3.32 -10.95
CA ALA A 413 -8.98 4.68 -11.43
C ALA A 413 -7.97 5.49 -10.59
N PHE A 414 -7.46 4.92 -9.49
CA PHE A 414 -6.40 5.51 -8.64
C PHE A 414 -4.98 5.15 -9.10
N ARG A 415 -4.84 4.47 -10.23
CA ARG A 415 -3.56 4.19 -10.86
C ARG A 415 -3.11 5.33 -11.76
#